data_AF-A0A3N5HLF5-F1
#
_entry.id   AF-A0A3N5HLF5-F1
#
_cell.length_a   1.000
_cell.length_b   1.000
_cell.length_c   1.000
_cell.angle_alpha   90.00
_cell.angle_beta   90.00
_cell.angle_gamma   90.00
#
_symmetry.space_group_name_H-M   'P 1'
#
loop_
_entity.id
_entity.type
_entity.pdbx_description
1 polymer ?
#
loop_
_entity_poly.entity_id
_entity_poly.type
_entity_poly.pdbx_seq_one_letter_code
_entity_poly.pdbx_strand_id
1 'polypeptide(L)'
;MLMLSGPGVSTVIRRGVDPIVGDSRFWNWIIPGVAQPPIYTFLGLLTLFVFLVGPVAYRTLNRMGRVHLMFLVAPLLAALTTAALFVYGLVADGLGTTARIRQVTWLCDDQGNAARYWRSTYFSGLRTAGGLRFPRDARVEPYYPGQFSNWSQLLGNDPNPQGTVVLGDASLQFTGGFFPSRQQRQFVAYQPLEFKGGLTWLATPTAEPAPAAEAMVDEAVPRSEAGSLRSDLTIPLREIILRDLAGDYWFVERLTAGETVAATKLAEEAASMAVGERYARQMPVAQNAATGNSSLTSARFDLSALLSASYPLRYSLPTARAGSPESDVEWWLRENLQTQSRLPRGMFLAIADVSEDCVAVPDATLFDSIHYVIGGWR
;
A
#
# COMPACT_ATOMS: atom_id res chain seq x y z
N MET A 1 20.93 -8.67 -1.64
CA MET A 1 20.89 -7.67 -0.54
C MET A 1 19.72 -7.85 0.45
N LEU A 2 18.92 -8.94 0.39
CA LEU A 2 17.97 -9.34 1.45
C LEU A 2 18.62 -9.96 2.70
N MET A 3 19.96 -10.06 2.72
CA MET A 3 20.78 -10.39 3.90
C MET A 3 20.97 -9.22 4.89
N LEU A 4 20.22 -8.13 4.74
CA LEU A 4 20.40 -6.91 5.55
C LEU A 4 19.91 -7.01 7.01
N SER A 5 19.39 -8.16 7.41
CA SER A 5 19.09 -8.48 8.79
C SER A 5 19.87 -9.74 9.15
N GLY A 6 20.90 -9.58 9.99
CA GLY A 6 21.70 -10.70 10.49
C GLY A 6 20.85 -11.76 11.20
N PRO A 7 21.38 -12.98 11.40
CA PRO A 7 20.72 -13.99 12.24
C PRO A 7 20.46 -13.37 13.62
N GLY A 8 19.18 -13.26 14.02
CA GLY A 8 18.77 -12.69 15.31
C GLY A 8 17.79 -11.51 15.28
N VAL A 9 17.47 -10.93 14.12
CA VAL A 9 16.41 -9.89 14.05
C VAL A 9 15.01 -10.52 14.10
N SER A 10 14.17 -10.04 15.02
CA SER A 10 12.78 -10.49 15.18
C SER A 10 12.01 -10.44 13.86
N THR A 11 11.24 -11.48 13.59
CA THR A 11 10.43 -11.57 12.37
C THR A 11 9.37 -10.47 12.26
N VAL A 12 8.93 -9.89 13.39
CA VAL A 12 8.00 -8.75 13.43
C VAL A 12 8.64 -7.49 12.84
N ILE A 13 9.91 -7.23 13.17
CA ILE A 13 10.66 -6.07 12.66
C ILE A 13 10.84 -6.18 11.14
N ARG A 14 11.21 -7.36 10.64
CA ARG A 14 11.34 -7.58 9.19
C ARG A 14 10.02 -7.34 8.45
N ARG A 15 8.90 -7.71 9.08
CA ARG A 15 7.56 -7.65 8.48
C ARG A 15 6.92 -6.27 8.54
N GLY A 16 7.27 -5.45 9.53
CA GLY A 16 6.62 -4.15 9.75
C GLY A 16 5.15 -4.24 10.13
N VAL A 17 4.73 -5.39 10.65
CA VAL A 17 3.36 -5.65 11.08
C VAL A 17 3.43 -6.51 12.32
N ASP A 18 2.76 -6.07 13.37
CA ASP A 18 2.35 -6.94 14.45
C ASP A 18 0.94 -7.46 14.14
N PRO A 19 0.77 -8.75 13.78
CA PRO A 19 -0.53 -9.30 13.43
C PRO A 19 -1.48 -9.42 14.63
N ILE A 20 -1.01 -9.20 15.86
CA ILE A 20 -1.80 -9.29 17.07
C ILE A 20 -2.25 -7.90 17.50
N VAL A 21 -1.31 -6.96 17.61
CA VAL A 21 -1.56 -5.62 18.17
C VAL A 21 -1.98 -4.62 17.10
N GLY A 22 -1.47 -4.76 15.87
CA GLY A 22 -1.64 -3.77 14.81
C GLY A 22 -0.75 -2.53 14.99
N ASP A 23 -1.00 -1.50 14.17
CA ASP A 23 -0.23 -0.25 14.18
C ASP A 23 -1.15 0.95 13.84
N SER A 24 -0.83 2.11 14.41
CA SER A 24 -1.38 3.43 14.10
C SER A 24 -1.33 3.77 12.59
N ARG A 25 -0.34 3.26 11.87
CA ARG A 25 -0.17 3.47 10.42
C ARG A 25 -1.19 2.75 9.57
N PHE A 26 -2.13 2.01 10.15
CA PHE A 26 -3.30 1.52 9.45
C PHE A 26 -3.99 2.65 8.67
N TRP A 27 -4.19 3.80 9.31
CA TRP A 27 -4.93 4.95 8.75
C TRP A 27 -4.25 5.61 7.54
N ASN A 28 -2.94 5.45 7.41
CA ASN A 28 -2.15 6.02 6.33
C ASN A 28 -2.48 5.40 4.96
N TRP A 29 -2.91 4.13 4.95
CA TRP A 29 -3.16 3.38 3.72
C TRP A 29 -4.63 3.03 3.52
N ILE A 30 -5.55 3.86 4.00
CA ILE A 30 -6.98 3.63 3.76
C ILE A 30 -7.42 4.17 2.39
N ILE A 31 -8.52 3.65 1.89
CA ILE A 31 -9.17 4.17 0.68
C ILE A 31 -9.92 5.45 1.11
N PRO A 32 -9.55 6.64 0.58
CA PRO A 32 -10.22 7.87 0.93
C PRO A 32 -11.68 7.88 0.41
N GLY A 33 -12.59 8.48 1.18
CA GLY A 33 -13.98 8.67 0.76
C GLY A 33 -14.92 7.47 0.95
N VAL A 34 -14.41 6.26 1.23
CA VAL A 34 -15.25 5.08 1.55
C VAL A 34 -15.31 4.80 3.04
N ALA A 35 -16.44 4.25 3.49
CA ALA A 35 -16.77 4.01 4.90
C ALA A 35 -16.78 5.27 5.77
N GLN A 36 -16.81 6.46 5.17
CA GLN A 36 -16.93 7.71 5.91
C GLN A 36 -18.42 7.98 6.21
N PRO A 37 -18.79 8.26 7.46
CA PRO A 37 -20.17 8.63 7.77
C PRO A 37 -20.50 9.93 7.00
N PRO A 38 -21.60 9.97 6.23
CA PRO A 38 -21.95 11.13 5.42
C PRO A 38 -22.61 12.20 6.31
N ILE A 39 -21.83 12.80 7.22
CA ILE A 39 -22.31 13.69 8.27
C ILE A 39 -23.11 14.87 7.67
N TYR A 40 -22.61 15.45 6.58
CA TYR A 40 -23.27 16.59 5.93
C TYR A 40 -24.59 16.21 5.27
N THR A 41 -24.64 15.07 4.57
CA THR A 41 -25.89 14.58 3.96
C THR A 41 -26.90 14.21 5.03
N PHE A 42 -26.46 13.56 6.11
CA PHE A 42 -27.30 13.24 7.25
C PHE A 42 -27.88 14.49 7.89
N LEU A 43 -27.05 15.50 8.15
CA LEU A 43 -27.47 16.77 8.73
C LEU A 43 -28.47 17.49 7.81
N GLY A 44 -28.21 17.54 6.51
CA GLY A 44 -29.11 18.15 5.53
C GLY A 44 -30.48 17.46 5.47
N LEU A 45 -30.51 16.12 5.44
CA LEU A 45 -31.75 15.35 5.45
C LEU A 45 -32.50 15.50 6.77
N LEU A 46 -31.80 15.54 7.90
CA LEU A 46 -32.40 15.76 9.22
C LEU A 46 -33.00 17.16 9.33
N THR A 47 -32.29 18.19 8.86
CA THR A 47 -32.82 19.57 8.80
C THR A 47 -34.06 19.65 7.91
N LEU A 48 -34.02 19.02 6.73
CA LEU A 48 -35.16 18.95 5.82
C LEU A 48 -36.35 18.24 6.47
N PHE A 49 -36.12 17.13 7.16
CA PHE A 49 -37.14 16.38 7.88
C PHE A 49 -37.80 17.20 9.00
N VAL A 50 -37.01 17.87 9.84
CA VAL A 50 -37.54 18.73 10.92
C VAL A 50 -38.37 19.88 10.34
N PHE A 51 -37.95 20.45 9.21
CA PHE A 51 -38.71 21.50 8.54
C PHE A 51 -40.01 20.98 7.91
N LEU A 52 -39.98 19.79 7.31
CA LEU A 52 -41.15 19.14 6.74
C LEU A 52 -42.18 18.77 7.81
N VAL A 53 -41.74 18.16 8.92
CA VAL A 53 -42.65 17.70 9.99
C VAL A 53 -43.15 18.85 10.84
N GLY A 54 -42.29 19.81 11.18
CA GLY A 54 -42.65 20.93 12.04
C GLY A 54 -43.51 21.95 11.29
N PRO A 55 -42.91 22.97 10.66
CA PRO A 55 -43.67 24.06 10.06
C PRO A 55 -44.56 23.62 8.90
N VAL A 56 -44.09 22.76 8.00
CA VAL A 56 -44.84 22.43 6.76
C VAL A 56 -46.04 21.53 7.06
N ALA A 57 -45.85 20.37 7.69
CA ALA A 57 -46.94 19.43 7.95
C ALA A 57 -47.98 20.03 8.90
N TYR A 58 -47.54 20.71 9.98
CA TYR A 58 -48.45 21.37 10.91
C TYR A 58 -49.32 22.42 10.21
N ARG A 59 -48.71 23.34 9.43
CA ARG A 59 -49.46 24.42 8.79
C ARG A 59 -50.43 23.90 7.73
N THR A 60 -50.06 22.84 7.01
CA THR A 60 -50.91 22.19 6.01
C THR A 60 -52.10 21.46 6.66
N LEU A 61 -51.86 20.64 7.69
CA LEU A 61 -52.92 19.91 8.39
C LEU A 61 -53.85 20.83 9.19
N ASN A 62 -53.30 21.90 9.77
CA ASN A 62 -54.10 22.90 10.48
C ASN A 62 -55.03 23.66 9.51
N ARG A 63 -54.54 24.01 8.32
CA ARG A 63 -55.39 24.57 7.25
C ARG A 63 -56.50 23.62 6.81
N MET A 64 -56.26 22.32 6.82
CA MET A 64 -57.24 21.30 6.46
C MET A 64 -58.18 20.92 7.62
N GLY A 65 -58.00 21.47 8.82
CA GLY A 65 -58.80 21.16 10.01
C GLY A 65 -58.61 19.74 10.55
N ARG A 66 -57.57 19.01 10.10
CA ARG A 66 -57.34 17.59 10.42
C ARG A 66 -56.04 17.36 11.18
N VAL A 67 -55.84 18.11 12.27
CA VAL A 67 -54.61 18.03 13.07
C VAL A 67 -54.37 16.62 13.65
N HIS A 68 -55.43 15.84 13.92
CA HIS A 68 -55.31 14.45 14.36
C HIS A 68 -54.60 13.52 13.36
N LEU A 69 -54.55 13.85 12.07
CA LEU A 69 -53.77 13.07 11.09
C LEU A 69 -52.26 13.18 11.30
N MET A 70 -51.78 14.12 12.12
CA MET A 70 -50.37 14.29 12.42
C MET A 70 -49.75 13.04 13.07
N PHE A 71 -50.57 12.26 13.82
CA PHE A 71 -50.18 10.97 14.38
C PHE A 71 -49.81 9.93 13.32
N LEU A 72 -50.32 10.05 12.09
CA LEU A 72 -49.99 9.17 10.97
C LEU A 72 -48.89 9.76 10.07
N VAL A 73 -48.99 11.06 9.78
CA VAL A 73 -48.06 11.74 8.86
C VAL A 73 -46.63 11.77 9.40
N ALA A 74 -46.44 12.02 10.70
CA ALA A 74 -45.11 12.11 11.28
C ALA A 74 -44.34 10.76 11.21
N PRO A 75 -44.91 9.60 11.62
CA PRO A 75 -44.27 8.30 11.40
C PRO A 75 -43.99 7.98 9.93
N LEU A 76 -44.90 8.36 9.01
CA LEU A 76 -44.73 8.10 7.58
C LEU A 76 -43.56 8.91 7.00
N LEU A 77 -43.46 10.20 7.34
CA LEU A 77 -42.30 11.03 6.95
C LEU A 77 -41.00 10.53 7.56
N ALA A 78 -41.04 10.05 8.82
CA ALA A 78 -39.86 9.47 9.47
C ALA A 78 -39.40 8.19 8.76
N ALA A 79 -40.34 7.31 8.39
CA ALA A 79 -40.06 6.10 7.61
C ALA A 79 -39.49 6.44 6.23
N LEU A 80 -40.06 7.42 5.52
CA LEU A 80 -39.58 7.88 4.22
C LEU A 80 -38.15 8.42 4.31
N THR A 81 -37.86 9.24 5.32
CA THR A 81 -36.53 9.84 5.52
C THR A 81 -35.49 8.77 5.87
N THR A 82 -35.87 7.79 6.70
CA THR A 82 -35.01 6.65 7.05
C THR A 82 -34.72 5.80 5.82
N ALA A 83 -35.73 5.53 4.98
CA ALA A 83 -35.55 4.81 3.73
C ALA A 83 -34.64 5.59 2.75
N ALA A 84 -34.81 6.91 2.63
CA ALA A 84 -33.96 7.75 1.80
C ALA A 84 -32.49 7.73 2.26
N LEU A 85 -32.25 7.82 3.58
CA LEU A 85 -30.91 7.68 4.16
C LEU A 85 -30.29 6.32 3.89
N PHE A 86 -31.09 5.25 4.00
CA PHE A 86 -30.65 3.89 3.72
C PHE A 86 -30.24 3.73 2.26
N VAL A 87 -31.10 4.17 1.33
CA VAL A 87 -30.82 4.13 -0.13
C VAL A 87 -29.60 4.98 -0.45
N TYR A 88 -29.49 6.19 0.10
CA TYR A 88 -28.32 7.04 -0.08
C TYR A 88 -27.04 6.33 0.39
N GLY A 89 -27.05 5.72 1.58
CA GLY A 89 -25.88 5.01 2.10
C GLY A 89 -25.45 3.84 1.22
N LEU A 90 -26.41 3.11 0.66
CA LEU A 90 -26.15 1.99 -0.25
C LEU A 90 -25.60 2.45 -1.61
N VAL A 91 -26.07 3.58 -2.13
CA VAL A 91 -25.55 4.18 -3.36
C VAL A 91 -24.17 4.81 -3.14
N ALA A 92 -23.96 5.51 -2.02
CA ALA A 92 -22.73 6.22 -1.71
C ALA A 92 -21.56 5.27 -1.41
N ASP A 93 -21.80 4.20 -0.66
CA ASP A 93 -20.77 3.18 -0.41
C ASP A 93 -20.55 2.26 -1.63
N GLY A 94 -21.48 2.25 -2.57
CA GLY A 94 -21.48 1.32 -3.69
C GLY A 94 -21.79 -0.12 -3.25
N LEU A 95 -22.07 -0.96 -4.25
CA LEU A 95 -22.31 -2.40 -4.03
C LEU A 95 -21.05 -3.25 -4.26
N GLY A 96 -20.05 -2.68 -4.92
CA GLY A 96 -18.83 -3.36 -5.31
C GLY A 96 -17.80 -3.46 -4.18
N THR A 97 -16.68 -4.09 -4.54
CA THR A 97 -15.47 -4.08 -3.73
C THR A 97 -14.48 -3.11 -4.35
N THR A 98 -13.89 -2.25 -3.53
CA THR A 98 -12.78 -1.38 -3.92
C THR A 98 -11.54 -1.83 -3.17
N ALA A 99 -10.41 -1.84 -3.87
CA ALA A 99 -9.12 -2.22 -3.30
C ALA A 99 -8.08 -1.14 -3.57
N ARG A 100 -7.21 -0.89 -2.60
CA ARG A 100 -6.02 -0.06 -2.76
C ARG A 100 -4.78 -0.87 -2.42
N ILE A 101 -3.92 -1.09 -3.40
CA ILE A 101 -2.79 -2.01 -3.30
C ILE A 101 -1.49 -1.26 -3.58
N ARG A 102 -0.54 -1.41 -2.65
CA ARG A 102 0.86 -1.06 -2.88
C ARG A 102 1.64 -2.36 -2.98
N GLN A 103 2.15 -2.64 -4.16
CA GLN A 103 2.96 -3.81 -4.46
C GLN A 103 4.41 -3.38 -4.67
N VAL A 104 5.33 -4.21 -4.20
CA VAL A 104 6.77 -4.08 -4.39
C VAL A 104 7.31 -5.44 -4.81
N THR A 105 7.89 -5.51 -6.00
CA THR A 105 8.61 -6.70 -6.47
C THR A 105 10.10 -6.39 -6.41
N TRP A 106 10.80 -7.11 -5.55
CA TRP A 106 12.24 -6.99 -5.35
C TRP A 106 12.96 -8.09 -6.13
N LEU A 107 13.77 -7.74 -7.13
CA LEU A 107 14.63 -8.71 -7.81
C LEU A 107 15.85 -9.03 -6.94
N CYS A 108 15.98 -10.30 -6.55
CA CYS A 108 16.92 -10.75 -5.54
C CYS A 108 18.25 -11.18 -6.15
N ASP A 109 18.18 -11.83 -7.31
CA ASP A 109 19.33 -12.40 -7.98
C ASP A 109 19.27 -12.24 -9.49
N ASP A 110 20.30 -12.79 -10.10
CA ASP A 110 20.59 -12.72 -11.51
C ASP A 110 19.83 -13.83 -12.28
N GLN A 111 19.45 -14.91 -11.60
CA GLN A 111 18.60 -15.98 -12.14
C GLN A 111 17.13 -15.55 -12.27
N GLY A 112 16.78 -14.35 -11.80
CA GLY A 112 15.46 -13.77 -11.89
C GLY A 112 14.55 -14.18 -10.74
N ASN A 113 15.09 -14.69 -9.64
CA ASN A 113 14.33 -14.88 -8.42
C ASN A 113 14.02 -13.51 -7.81
N ALA A 114 12.79 -13.37 -7.32
CA ALA A 114 12.27 -12.14 -6.79
C ALA A 114 11.47 -12.39 -5.51
N ALA A 115 11.39 -11.38 -4.65
CA ALA A 115 10.50 -11.37 -3.52
C ALA A 115 9.42 -10.32 -3.74
N ARG A 116 8.16 -10.73 -3.66
CA ARG A 116 7.02 -9.82 -3.76
C ARG A 116 6.49 -9.51 -2.38
N TYR A 117 6.31 -8.23 -2.12
CA TYR A 117 5.66 -7.67 -0.94
C TYR A 117 4.46 -6.86 -1.41
N TRP A 118 3.31 -6.97 -0.75
CA TRP A 118 2.24 -6.02 -0.97
C TRP A 118 1.43 -5.74 0.28
N ARG A 119 0.96 -4.50 0.36
CA ARG A 119 -0.02 -4.05 1.33
C ARG A 119 -1.31 -3.72 0.59
N SER A 120 -2.40 -4.37 0.98
CA SER A 120 -3.70 -4.24 0.33
C SER A 120 -4.76 -3.83 1.34
N THR A 121 -5.51 -2.78 1.01
CA THR A 121 -6.71 -2.35 1.73
C THR A 121 -7.94 -2.68 0.91
N TYR A 122 -8.88 -3.42 1.48
CA TYR A 122 -10.14 -3.78 0.85
C TYR A 122 -11.31 -3.13 1.57
N PHE A 123 -12.25 -2.62 0.79
CA PHE A 123 -13.56 -2.16 1.24
C PHE A 123 -14.63 -2.81 0.40
N SER A 124 -15.68 -3.34 1.03
CA SER A 124 -16.84 -3.90 0.32
C SER A 124 -18.11 -3.28 0.86
N GLY A 125 -18.92 -2.67 0.00
CA GLY A 125 -20.24 -2.19 0.42
C GLY A 125 -21.16 -3.35 0.83
N LEU A 126 -21.19 -4.38 -0.01
CA LEU A 126 -21.75 -5.70 0.31
C LEU A 126 -20.65 -6.75 0.30
N ARG A 127 -20.60 -7.60 1.33
CA ARG A 127 -19.67 -8.72 1.39
C ARG A 127 -19.94 -9.71 0.26
N THR A 128 -18.90 -10.06 -0.49
CA THR A 128 -18.95 -11.15 -1.46
C THR A 128 -18.88 -12.51 -0.75
N ALA A 129 -19.64 -13.49 -1.24
CA ALA A 129 -19.65 -14.84 -0.66
C ALA A 129 -18.27 -15.53 -0.78
N GLY A 130 -17.49 -15.17 -1.80
CA GLY A 130 -16.18 -15.74 -2.10
C GLY A 130 -15.05 -15.33 -1.15
N GLY A 131 -15.25 -14.32 -0.29
CA GLY A 131 -14.18 -13.83 0.60
C GLY A 131 -12.96 -13.30 -0.15
N LEU A 132 -11.80 -13.31 0.51
CA LEU A 132 -10.52 -12.88 -0.05
C LEU A 132 -9.71 -14.11 -0.46
N ARG A 133 -9.12 -14.11 -1.65
CA ARG A 133 -8.28 -15.19 -2.18
C ARG A 133 -6.86 -14.70 -2.39
N PHE A 134 -5.89 -15.37 -1.77
CA PHE A 134 -4.47 -15.07 -1.96
C PHE A 134 -3.75 -16.30 -2.56
N PRO A 135 -2.59 -16.10 -3.20
CA PRO A 135 -1.78 -17.23 -3.68
C PRO A 135 -1.40 -18.17 -2.54
N ARG A 136 -1.33 -19.48 -2.80
CA ARG A 136 -1.04 -20.50 -1.77
C ARG A 136 0.35 -20.36 -1.14
N ASP A 137 1.31 -19.96 -1.97
CA ASP A 137 2.71 -19.72 -1.62
C ASP A 137 2.92 -18.35 -0.95
N ALA A 138 1.88 -17.51 -0.90
CA ALA A 138 1.92 -16.25 -0.21
C ALA A 138 1.69 -16.42 1.30
N ARG A 139 2.55 -15.79 2.09
CA ARG A 139 2.31 -15.56 3.50
C ARG A 139 1.43 -14.31 3.64
N VAL A 140 0.26 -14.44 4.24
CA VAL A 140 -0.70 -13.33 4.41
C VAL A 140 -0.93 -13.08 5.89
N GLU A 141 -0.84 -11.81 6.30
CA GLU A 141 -1.08 -11.36 7.67
C GLU A 141 -2.11 -10.22 7.67
N PRO A 142 -3.15 -10.29 8.53
CA PRO A 142 -4.05 -9.17 8.70
C PRO A 142 -3.31 -8.01 9.37
N TYR A 143 -3.60 -6.80 8.93
CA TYR A 143 -3.05 -5.57 9.48
C TYR A 143 -4.16 -4.83 10.23
N TYR A 144 -4.08 -4.82 11.56
CA TYR A 144 -5.07 -4.19 12.41
C TYR A 144 -4.74 -2.71 12.67
N PRO A 145 -5.75 -1.85 12.82
CA PRO A 145 -5.54 -0.58 13.51
C PRO A 145 -5.10 -0.91 14.94
N GLY A 146 -4.06 -0.23 15.45
CA GLY A 146 -3.55 -0.42 16.82
C GLY A 146 -4.60 -0.13 17.89
N GLN A 147 -5.54 -1.05 18.11
CA GLN A 147 -6.72 -0.87 18.97
C GLN A 147 -6.42 -1.15 20.44
N PHE A 148 -5.35 -1.90 20.73
CA PHE A 148 -5.02 -2.33 22.07
C PHE A 148 -3.96 -1.42 22.69
N SER A 149 -4.30 -0.84 23.84
CA SER A 149 -3.37 -0.02 24.62
C SER A 149 -2.58 -0.84 25.65
N ASN A 150 -3.03 -2.07 25.97
CA ASN A 150 -2.38 -3.01 26.89
C ASN A 150 -2.79 -4.47 26.62
N TRP A 151 -1.96 -5.43 27.06
CA TRP A 151 -2.22 -6.88 26.92
C TRP A 151 -3.47 -7.36 27.66
N SER A 152 -3.87 -6.71 28.76
CA SER A 152 -5.08 -7.08 29.49
C SER A 152 -6.36 -6.81 28.69
N GLN A 153 -6.38 -5.78 27.83
CA GLN A 153 -7.48 -5.54 26.88
C GLN A 153 -7.54 -6.61 25.79
N LEU A 154 -6.39 -7.09 25.31
CA LEU A 154 -6.34 -8.19 24.35
C LEU A 154 -6.86 -9.49 24.97
N LEU A 155 -6.42 -9.81 26.19
CA LEU A 155 -6.83 -11.01 26.92
C LEU A 155 -8.28 -10.95 27.43
N GLY A 156 -8.80 -9.75 27.66
CA GLY A 156 -10.19 -9.53 28.08
C GLY A 156 -11.20 -9.52 26.94
N ASN A 157 -10.74 -9.50 25.69
CA ASN A 157 -11.62 -9.62 24.53
C ASN A 157 -12.04 -11.08 24.34
N ASP A 158 -13.33 -11.26 24.09
CA ASP A 158 -13.98 -12.54 23.85
C ASP A 158 -13.25 -13.28 22.70
N PRO A 159 -12.81 -14.55 22.87
CA PRO A 159 -12.04 -15.31 21.88
C PRO A 159 -12.86 -15.73 20.65
N ASN A 160 -13.84 -14.91 20.25
CA ASN A 160 -14.69 -15.20 19.11
C ASN A 160 -13.82 -15.33 17.85
N PRO A 161 -13.96 -16.45 17.11
CA PRO A 161 -13.20 -16.68 15.91
C PRO A 161 -13.45 -15.54 14.92
N GLN A 162 -12.38 -14.83 14.55
CA GLN A 162 -12.46 -13.70 13.63
C GLN A 162 -12.94 -14.12 12.24
N GLY A 163 -12.73 -15.38 11.85
CA GLY A 163 -13.14 -15.90 10.56
C GLY A 163 -12.56 -17.27 10.31
N THR A 164 -12.71 -17.75 9.07
CA THR A 164 -12.19 -19.05 8.64
C THR A 164 -11.18 -18.83 7.53
N VAL A 165 -10.02 -19.47 7.68
CA VAL A 165 -8.99 -19.55 6.64
C VAL A 165 -9.02 -20.96 6.07
N VAL A 166 -9.30 -21.08 4.78
CA VAL A 166 -9.31 -22.36 4.05
C VAL A 166 -8.07 -22.40 3.17
N LEU A 167 -7.22 -23.41 3.39
CA LEU A 167 -6.07 -23.70 2.55
C LEU A 167 -6.52 -24.62 1.41
N GLY A 168 -6.58 -24.09 0.20
CA GLY A 168 -6.83 -24.86 -1.02
C GLY A 168 -5.54 -25.25 -1.74
N ASP A 169 -5.69 -25.96 -2.87
CA ASP A 169 -4.54 -26.44 -3.63
C ASP A 169 -3.76 -25.35 -4.34
N ALA A 170 -4.43 -24.28 -4.79
CA ALA A 170 -3.82 -23.15 -5.49
C ALA A 170 -3.93 -21.82 -4.73
N SER A 171 -4.81 -21.72 -3.74
CA SER A 171 -5.11 -20.44 -3.07
C SER A 171 -5.41 -20.59 -1.58
N LEU A 172 -5.10 -19.54 -0.83
CA LEU A 172 -5.56 -19.29 0.54
C LEU A 172 -6.84 -18.46 0.51
N GLN A 173 -7.91 -18.93 1.16
CA GLN A 173 -9.18 -18.22 1.19
C GLN A 173 -9.53 -17.74 2.61
N PHE A 174 -9.74 -16.44 2.78
CA PHE A 174 -10.12 -15.81 4.04
C PHE A 174 -11.60 -15.40 3.99
N THR A 175 -12.39 -15.87 4.96
CA THR A 175 -13.83 -15.66 5.02
C THR A 175 -14.29 -15.24 6.43
N GLY A 176 -15.52 -14.74 6.55
CA GLY A 176 -16.06 -14.28 7.84
C GLY A 176 -15.62 -12.86 8.17
N GLY A 177 -15.18 -12.62 9.41
CA GLY A 177 -14.79 -11.30 9.89
C GLY A 177 -13.44 -10.77 9.36
N PHE A 178 -12.71 -11.55 8.54
CA PHE A 178 -11.60 -11.03 7.74
C PHE A 178 -12.07 -10.10 6.61
N PHE A 179 -13.33 -10.23 6.16
CA PHE A 179 -13.87 -9.39 5.10
C PHE A 179 -15.33 -9.01 5.35
N PRO A 180 -15.58 -8.16 6.36
CA PRO A 180 -16.92 -7.69 6.70
C PRO A 180 -17.43 -6.63 5.72
N SER A 181 -18.75 -6.48 5.63
CA SER A 181 -19.39 -5.40 4.87
C SER A 181 -19.14 -4.04 5.53
N ARG A 182 -18.94 -3.00 4.71
CA ARG A 182 -18.84 -1.59 5.09
C ARG A 182 -17.71 -1.25 6.07
N GLN A 183 -16.68 -2.09 6.14
CA GLN A 183 -15.46 -1.77 6.89
C GLN A 183 -14.24 -1.98 5.99
N GLN A 184 -13.23 -1.14 6.18
CA GLN A 184 -11.95 -1.31 5.51
C GLN A 184 -11.11 -2.34 6.28
N ARG A 185 -10.54 -3.32 5.57
CA ARG A 185 -9.60 -4.30 6.14
C ARG A 185 -8.29 -4.26 5.37
N GLN A 186 -7.19 -4.38 6.11
CA GLN A 186 -5.85 -4.35 5.53
C GLN A 186 -5.16 -5.68 5.72
N PHE A 187 -4.36 -6.03 4.72
CA PHE A 187 -3.53 -7.22 4.71
C PHE A 187 -2.15 -6.85 4.20
N VAL A 188 -1.16 -7.54 4.73
CA VAL A 188 0.19 -7.51 4.24
C VAL A 188 0.56 -8.93 3.83
N ALA A 189 1.12 -9.06 2.63
CA ALA A 189 1.48 -10.35 2.10
C ALA A 189 2.87 -10.36 1.47
N TYR A 190 3.49 -11.53 1.54
CA TYR A 190 4.83 -11.82 1.05
C TYR A 190 4.79 -13.09 0.22
N GLN A 191 5.37 -13.06 -0.98
CA GLN A 191 5.41 -14.20 -1.87
C GLN A 191 6.80 -14.30 -2.52
N PRO A 192 7.49 -15.45 -2.41
CA PRO A 192 8.67 -15.72 -3.22
C PRO A 192 8.24 -15.96 -4.67
N LEU A 193 8.99 -15.41 -5.62
CA LEU A 193 8.79 -15.64 -7.05
C LEU A 193 10.09 -16.19 -7.64
N GLU A 194 9.96 -17.21 -8.46
CA GLU A 194 11.10 -17.82 -9.13
C GLU A 194 11.09 -17.46 -10.63
N PHE A 195 12.28 -17.33 -11.23
CA PHE A 195 12.51 -17.20 -12.67
C PHE A 195 11.70 -16.09 -13.37
N LYS A 196 11.59 -14.92 -12.76
CA LYS A 196 10.89 -13.76 -13.32
C LYS A 196 11.70 -12.92 -14.29
N GLY A 197 12.98 -13.26 -14.52
CA GLY A 197 13.89 -12.52 -15.39
C GLY A 197 14.57 -11.33 -14.69
N GLY A 198 15.25 -10.48 -15.47
CA GLY A 198 15.96 -9.32 -14.93
C GLY A 198 16.09 -8.19 -15.95
N LEU A 199 16.77 -7.12 -15.53
CA LEU A 199 17.15 -6.02 -16.40
C LEU A 199 18.64 -6.12 -16.74
N THR A 200 18.96 -5.96 -18.02
CA THR A 200 20.32 -5.99 -18.53
C THR A 200 20.63 -4.69 -19.26
N TRP A 201 21.71 -4.04 -18.85
CA TRP A 201 22.27 -2.87 -19.49
C TRP A 201 23.22 -3.30 -20.60
N LEU A 202 22.86 -2.92 -21.82
CA LEU A 202 23.67 -3.13 -23.00
C LEU A 202 24.33 -1.79 -23.30
N ALA A 203 25.62 -1.68 -22.94
CA ALA A 203 26.43 -0.57 -23.41
C ALA A 203 26.39 -0.58 -24.95
N THR A 204 26.00 0.55 -25.55
CA THR A 204 26.08 0.65 -27.01
C THR A 204 27.56 0.59 -27.35
N PRO A 205 28.03 -0.36 -28.18
CA PRO A 205 29.42 -0.36 -28.59
C PRO A 205 29.67 0.95 -29.34
N THR A 206 30.44 1.84 -28.72
CA THR A 206 31.02 3.00 -29.39
C THR A 206 31.73 2.46 -30.63
N ALA A 207 31.39 2.99 -31.80
CA ALA A 207 32.03 2.63 -33.06
C ALA A 207 33.56 2.63 -32.90
N GLU A 208 34.20 1.65 -33.55
CA GLU A 208 35.64 1.32 -33.45
C GLU A 208 36.53 2.50 -33.02
N PRO A 209 37.31 2.37 -31.93
CA PRO A 209 38.35 3.32 -31.66
C PRO A 209 39.38 3.23 -32.80
N ALA A 210 39.57 4.34 -33.52
CA ALA A 210 40.71 4.50 -34.43
C ALA A 210 42.02 4.12 -33.69
N PRO A 211 42.98 3.48 -34.36
CA PRO A 211 44.07 2.78 -33.68
C PRO A 211 44.97 3.72 -32.87
N ALA A 212 45.05 3.38 -31.58
CA ALA A 212 46.11 3.55 -30.59
C ALA A 212 47.15 4.67 -30.78
N ALA A 213 47.07 5.69 -29.93
CA ALA A 213 48.25 6.33 -29.37
C ALA A 213 48.34 5.96 -27.88
N GLU A 214 49.47 5.35 -27.51
CA GLU A 214 49.76 4.76 -26.21
C GLU A 214 49.65 5.79 -25.06
N ALA A 215 48.77 5.54 -24.09
CA ALA A 215 48.83 6.21 -22.79
C ALA A 215 48.32 5.28 -21.67
N MET A 216 49.30 4.81 -20.90
CA MET A 216 49.33 4.53 -19.46
C MET A 216 48.02 4.33 -18.68
N VAL A 217 47.97 3.17 -18.02
CA VAL A 217 46.96 2.62 -17.12
C VAL A 217 46.57 3.57 -15.99
N ASP A 218 45.31 4.01 -16.00
CA ASP A 218 44.51 4.26 -14.81
C ASP A 218 43.18 3.53 -15.08
N GLU A 219 42.70 2.72 -14.14
CA GLU A 219 41.55 1.82 -14.29
C GLU A 219 40.23 2.62 -14.34
N ALA A 220 40.05 3.37 -15.42
CA ALA A 220 38.89 4.19 -15.69
C ALA A 220 37.75 3.28 -16.16
N VAL A 221 36.77 3.08 -15.28
CA VAL A 221 35.47 2.52 -15.66
C VAL A 221 34.97 3.27 -16.90
N PRO A 222 34.69 2.59 -18.03
CA PRO A 222 34.29 3.27 -19.26
C PRO A 222 33.02 4.08 -19.03
N ARG A 223 33.11 5.40 -19.20
CA ARG A 223 31.95 6.30 -19.22
C ARG A 223 31.12 5.99 -20.48
N SER A 224 30.07 5.20 -20.31
CA SER A 224 29.12 4.89 -21.38
C SER A 224 28.32 6.16 -21.71
N GLU A 225 28.58 6.79 -22.86
CA GLU A 225 27.85 8.00 -23.29
C GLU A 225 26.44 7.68 -23.83
N ALA A 226 26.18 6.42 -24.23
CA ALA A 226 24.86 5.94 -24.63
C ALA A 226 24.70 4.46 -24.25
N GLY A 227 23.66 4.13 -23.49
CA GLY A 227 23.32 2.75 -23.18
C GLY A 227 21.88 2.43 -23.49
N SER A 228 21.65 1.15 -23.74
CA SER A 228 20.34 0.59 -23.99
C SER A 228 19.99 -0.38 -22.86
N LEU A 229 18.72 -0.42 -22.49
CA LEU A 229 18.21 -1.27 -21.43
C LEU A 229 17.34 -2.35 -22.04
N ARG A 230 17.63 -3.60 -21.71
CA ARG A 230 16.83 -4.77 -22.08
C ARG A 230 16.10 -5.31 -20.86
N SER A 231 14.81 -5.63 -21.03
CA SER A 231 14.03 -6.32 -20.00
C SER A 231 13.77 -7.76 -20.41
N ASP A 232 14.13 -8.70 -19.55
CA ASP A 232 13.69 -10.10 -19.64
C ASP A 232 12.52 -10.39 -18.69
N LEU A 233 11.95 -9.35 -18.06
CA LEU A 233 10.81 -9.48 -17.14
C LEU A 233 9.51 -9.72 -17.92
N THR A 234 8.63 -10.58 -17.39
CA THR A 234 7.31 -10.85 -17.98
C THR A 234 6.35 -9.65 -17.86
N ILE A 235 6.62 -8.73 -16.93
CA ILE A 235 5.73 -7.60 -16.63
C ILE A 235 6.21 -6.37 -17.39
N PRO A 236 5.32 -5.64 -18.10
CA PRO A 236 5.70 -4.39 -18.75
C PRO A 236 6.07 -3.35 -17.69
N LEU A 237 7.20 -2.69 -17.89
CA LEU A 237 7.69 -1.63 -17.03
C LEU A 237 7.43 -0.26 -17.65
N ARG A 238 7.15 0.70 -16.77
CA ARG A 238 6.97 2.11 -17.07
C ARG A 238 7.91 2.92 -16.18
N GLU A 239 8.39 4.01 -16.73
CA GLU A 239 9.07 5.08 -15.98
C GLU A 239 10.24 4.55 -15.15
N ILE A 240 11.15 3.85 -15.84
CA ILE A 240 12.31 3.22 -15.25
C ILE A 240 13.36 4.28 -15.01
N ILE A 241 13.84 4.37 -13.76
CA ILE A 241 14.99 5.16 -13.37
C ILE A 241 16.05 4.18 -12.91
N LEU A 242 17.19 4.16 -13.58
CA LEU A 242 18.33 3.36 -13.17
C LEU A 242 19.48 4.26 -12.78
N ARG A 243 20.29 3.78 -11.84
CA ARG A 243 21.52 4.43 -11.45
C ARG A 243 22.67 3.51 -11.75
N ASP A 244 23.61 4.00 -12.55
CA ASP A 244 24.75 3.20 -12.94
C ASP A 244 25.78 3.03 -11.79
N LEU A 245 26.84 2.25 -12.04
CA LEU A 245 27.92 2.06 -11.05
C LEU A 245 28.82 3.30 -10.90
N ALA A 246 28.91 4.14 -11.94
CA ALA A 246 29.60 5.42 -11.89
C ALA A 246 28.82 6.47 -11.06
N GLY A 247 27.52 6.27 -10.90
CA GLY A 247 26.59 7.11 -10.16
C GLY A 247 25.69 7.99 -11.03
N ASP A 248 25.78 7.91 -12.37
CA ASP A 248 24.93 8.62 -13.32
C ASP A 248 23.53 7.99 -13.38
N TYR A 249 22.54 8.79 -13.75
CA TYR A 249 21.14 8.37 -13.87
C TYR A 249 20.71 8.24 -15.31
N TRP A 250 19.88 7.24 -15.55
CA TRP A 250 19.28 7.01 -16.85
C TRP A 250 17.78 6.74 -16.70
N PHE A 251 17.02 7.21 -17.68
CA PHE A 251 15.58 7.12 -17.70
C PHE A 251 15.08 6.41 -18.97
N VAL A 252 14.09 5.54 -18.79
CA VAL A 252 13.38 4.85 -19.87
C VAL A 252 11.88 4.95 -19.58
N GLU A 253 11.11 5.51 -20.51
CA GLU A 253 9.68 5.75 -20.30
C GLU A 253 8.85 4.46 -20.27
N ARG A 254 9.14 3.52 -21.18
CA ARG A 254 8.43 2.26 -21.28
C ARG A 254 9.36 1.17 -21.78
N LEU A 255 9.23 -0.02 -21.22
CA LEU A 255 9.98 -1.19 -21.61
C LEU A 255 9.09 -2.43 -21.51
N THR A 256 8.79 -3.05 -22.65
CA THR A 256 8.01 -4.29 -22.68
C THR A 256 8.91 -5.52 -22.52
N ALA A 257 8.31 -6.68 -22.26
CA ALA A 257 9.03 -7.93 -22.08
C ALA A 257 9.83 -8.31 -23.35
N GLY A 258 11.14 -8.54 -23.20
CA GLY A 258 12.06 -8.90 -24.28
C GLY A 258 12.55 -7.73 -25.14
N GLU A 259 12.06 -6.52 -24.90
CA GLU A 259 12.40 -5.33 -25.69
C GLU A 259 13.72 -4.71 -25.21
N THR A 260 14.40 -4.02 -26.11
CA THR A 260 15.60 -3.21 -25.81
C THR A 260 15.33 -1.77 -26.24
N VAL A 261 15.47 -0.84 -25.30
CA VAL A 261 15.17 0.60 -25.51
C VAL A 261 16.38 1.44 -25.12
N ALA A 262 16.67 2.47 -25.90
CA ALA A 262 17.73 3.42 -25.58
C ALA A 262 17.36 4.24 -24.33
N ALA A 263 18.29 4.33 -23.37
CA ALA A 263 18.07 5.09 -22.15
C ALA A 263 18.54 6.53 -22.32
N THR A 264 17.77 7.47 -21.78
CA THR A 264 18.12 8.90 -21.80
C THR A 264 18.87 9.24 -20.53
N LYS A 265 20.05 9.85 -20.65
CA LYS A 265 20.80 10.32 -19.48
C LYS A 265 20.02 11.44 -18.79
N LEU A 266 19.93 11.36 -17.47
CA LEU A 266 19.19 12.30 -16.66
C LEU A 266 20.15 13.01 -15.68
N ALA A 267 19.99 14.32 -15.52
CA ALA A 267 20.75 15.07 -14.52
C ALA A 267 20.39 14.60 -13.10
N GLU A 268 21.35 14.62 -12.16
CA GLU A 268 21.13 14.12 -10.79
C GLU A 268 19.96 14.84 -10.09
N GLU A 269 19.81 16.15 -10.30
CA GLU A 269 18.69 16.92 -9.74
C GLU A 269 17.34 16.46 -10.30
N ALA A 270 17.24 16.30 -11.63
CA ALA A 270 16.04 15.77 -12.27
C ALA A 270 15.73 14.35 -11.81
N ALA A 271 16.76 13.53 -11.50
CA ALA A 271 16.58 12.15 -11.08
C ALA A 271 16.03 12.09 -9.67
N SER A 272 16.58 12.94 -8.79
CA SER A 272 16.11 13.10 -7.43
C SER A 272 14.65 13.56 -7.38
N MET A 273 14.30 14.58 -8.18
CA MET A 273 12.92 15.02 -8.32
C MET A 273 12.01 13.92 -8.85
N ALA A 274 12.41 13.21 -9.91
CA ALA A 274 11.60 12.15 -10.50
C ALA A 274 11.34 11.01 -9.49
N VAL A 275 12.38 10.56 -8.78
CA VAL A 275 12.29 9.54 -7.73
C VAL A 275 11.35 9.98 -6.60
N GLY A 276 11.54 11.20 -6.09
CA GLY A 276 10.72 11.76 -5.01
C GLY A 276 9.26 11.93 -5.43
N GLU A 277 9.01 12.41 -6.64
CA GLU A 277 7.67 12.57 -7.19
C GLU A 277 6.95 11.22 -7.32
N ARG A 278 7.63 10.17 -7.77
CA ARG A 278 7.03 8.82 -7.88
C ARG A 278 6.54 8.31 -6.55
N TYR A 279 7.32 8.50 -5.50
CA TYR A 279 6.91 8.14 -4.14
C TYR A 279 5.79 9.06 -3.62
N ALA A 280 5.88 10.36 -3.87
CA ALA A 280 4.90 11.36 -3.43
C ALA A 280 3.51 11.17 -4.02
N ARG A 281 3.40 10.77 -5.31
CA ARG A 281 2.12 10.50 -5.97
C ARG A 281 1.27 9.48 -5.23
N GLN A 282 1.92 8.53 -4.58
CA GLN A 282 1.28 7.43 -3.87
C GLN A 282 1.51 7.51 -2.38
N MET A 283 1.86 8.71 -1.86
CA MET A 283 2.09 8.86 -0.44
C MET A 283 0.85 8.41 0.34
N PRO A 284 1.06 7.82 1.52
CA PRO A 284 -0.04 7.56 2.41
C PRO A 284 -0.75 8.89 2.69
N VAL A 285 -2.07 8.93 2.50
CA VAL A 285 -2.85 10.12 2.84
C VAL A 285 -2.74 10.23 4.35
N ALA A 286 -1.97 11.21 4.84
CA ALA A 286 -1.99 11.54 6.25
C ALA A 286 -3.40 12.03 6.56
N GLN A 287 -4.27 11.13 7.02
CA GLN A 287 -5.50 11.57 7.61
C GLN A 287 -5.12 12.35 8.86
N ASN A 288 -5.62 13.59 8.95
CA ASN A 288 -5.56 14.40 10.16
C ASN A 288 -6.28 13.73 11.37
N ALA A 289 -6.73 12.49 11.22
CA ALA A 289 -7.33 11.67 12.25
C ALA A 289 -6.25 10.80 12.90
N ALA A 290 -5.80 11.23 14.09
CA ALA A 290 -4.97 10.54 15.07
C ALA A 290 -3.58 11.15 15.35
N THR A 291 -3.44 12.47 15.29
CA THR A 291 -2.66 13.21 16.31
C THR A 291 -3.47 13.32 17.62
N GLY A 292 -4.14 12.23 18.02
CA GLY A 292 -4.51 12.08 19.42
C GLY A 292 -3.21 11.80 20.14
N ASN A 293 -2.85 12.63 21.13
CA ASN A 293 -1.74 12.42 22.06
C ASN A 293 -1.49 10.92 22.29
N SER A 294 -0.61 10.31 21.51
CA SER A 294 -0.12 8.98 21.80
C SER A 294 0.78 9.19 23.01
N SER A 295 0.20 9.11 24.19
CA SER A 295 0.94 9.21 25.44
C SER A 295 2.11 8.24 25.37
N LEU A 296 3.26 8.62 25.91
CA LEU A 296 4.49 7.82 26.04
C LEU A 296 4.28 6.38 26.59
N THR A 297 3.07 6.05 27.06
CA THR A 297 2.65 4.72 27.45
C THR A 297 2.30 3.78 26.29
N SER A 298 1.86 4.24 25.11
CA SER A 298 1.57 3.34 23.97
C SER A 298 2.84 2.79 23.31
N ALA A 299 3.95 3.53 23.38
CA ALA A 299 5.28 3.08 22.96
C ALA A 299 5.83 1.89 23.79
N ARG A 300 5.17 1.53 24.90
CA ARG A 300 5.55 0.39 25.75
C ARG A 300 5.01 -0.95 25.26
N PHE A 301 4.25 -1.00 24.16
CA PHE A 301 3.69 -2.26 23.64
C PHE A 301 3.86 -2.46 22.14
N ASP A 302 4.41 -1.49 21.44
CA ASP A 302 4.98 -1.76 20.14
C ASP A 302 6.25 -2.59 20.37
N LEU A 303 6.14 -3.91 20.20
CA LEU A 303 7.24 -4.84 20.40
C LEU A 303 8.44 -4.45 19.51
N SER A 304 8.19 -3.90 18.32
CA SER A 304 9.26 -3.40 17.47
C SER A 304 9.94 -2.18 18.10
N ALA A 305 9.19 -1.18 18.54
CA ALA A 305 9.72 -0.01 19.24
C ALA A 305 10.42 -0.37 20.57
N LEU A 306 9.89 -1.32 21.34
CA LEU A 306 10.53 -1.80 22.57
C LEU A 306 11.83 -2.57 22.31
N LEU A 307 11.84 -3.48 21.33
CA LEU A 307 13.04 -4.22 20.92
C LEU A 307 14.12 -3.29 20.37
N SER A 308 13.72 -2.15 19.78
CA SER A 308 14.65 -1.11 19.37
C SER A 308 15.28 -0.33 20.52
N ALA A 309 14.54 -0.19 21.62
CA ALA A 309 14.88 0.68 22.73
C ALA A 309 15.78 0.00 23.79
N SER A 310 15.87 -1.33 23.79
CA SER A 310 16.64 -2.13 24.76
C SER A 310 18.14 -2.24 24.39
N TYR A 311 19.02 -1.96 25.37
CA TYR A 311 20.48 -2.17 25.26
C TYR A 311 20.79 -3.69 25.25
N PRO A 312 21.77 -4.19 24.47
CA PRO A 312 22.94 -3.48 23.92
C PRO A 312 22.82 -3.01 22.46
N LEU A 313 21.63 -3.03 21.86
CA LEU A 313 21.50 -2.95 20.40
C LEU A 313 21.53 -1.53 19.82
N ARG A 314 21.38 -0.46 20.63
CA ARG A 314 21.10 0.94 20.24
C ARG A 314 21.99 1.62 19.19
N TYR A 315 23.18 1.10 18.89
CA TYR A 315 24.16 1.75 18.00
C TYR A 315 24.36 1.04 16.66
N SER A 316 23.48 0.10 16.31
CA SER A 316 23.54 -0.60 15.03
C SER A 316 22.55 0.05 14.03
N LEU A 317 22.90 0.11 12.73
CA LEU A 317 21.93 0.44 11.65
C LEU A 317 20.61 -0.37 11.77
N PRO A 318 20.64 -1.65 12.18
CA PRO A 318 19.46 -2.42 12.57
C PRO A 318 18.57 -1.82 13.68
N THR A 319 19.10 -1.00 14.59
CA THR A 319 18.29 -0.37 15.66
C THR A 319 17.68 0.98 15.33
N ALA A 320 18.31 1.77 14.45
CA ALA A 320 17.61 2.87 13.80
C ALA A 320 16.40 2.34 12.98
N ARG A 321 16.52 1.11 12.45
CA ARG A 321 15.43 0.37 11.80
C ARG A 321 14.40 -0.19 12.79
N ALA A 322 14.83 -0.80 13.90
CA ALA A 322 13.92 -1.41 14.87
C ALA A 322 12.95 -0.42 15.52
N GLY A 323 13.31 0.87 15.63
CA GLY A 323 12.44 1.90 16.22
C GLY A 323 11.31 2.36 15.32
N SER A 324 11.29 1.90 14.07
CA SER A 324 10.19 2.09 13.15
C SER A 324 9.39 0.79 13.07
N PRO A 325 8.09 0.75 13.39
CA PRO A 325 7.22 -0.42 13.17
C PRO A 325 6.98 -0.74 11.68
N GLU A 326 7.89 -0.34 10.81
CA GLU A 326 7.75 -0.40 9.35
C GLU A 326 8.45 -1.64 8.81
N SER A 327 7.99 -2.12 7.66
CA SER A 327 8.64 -3.27 7.03
C SER A 327 10.00 -2.83 6.48
N ASP A 328 10.94 -3.77 6.36
CA ASP A 328 12.25 -3.46 5.75
C ASP A 328 12.08 -2.86 4.34
N VAL A 329 11.02 -3.30 3.62
CA VAL A 329 10.68 -2.83 2.27
C VAL A 329 10.14 -1.40 2.29
N GLU A 330 9.16 -1.10 3.14
CA GLU A 330 8.58 0.25 3.22
C GLU A 330 9.59 1.26 3.78
N TRP A 331 10.40 0.85 4.76
CA TRP A 331 11.50 1.67 5.27
C TRP A 331 12.50 1.99 4.14
N TRP A 332 12.86 1.00 3.33
CA TRP A 332 13.77 1.22 2.20
C TRP A 332 13.16 2.19 1.18
N LEU A 333 11.87 2.04 0.85
CA LEU A 333 11.19 2.95 -0.06
C LEU A 333 11.18 4.38 0.49
N ARG A 334 10.82 4.58 1.76
CA ARG A 334 10.83 5.90 2.37
C ARG A 334 12.25 6.49 2.38
N GLU A 335 13.22 5.73 2.86
CA GLU A 335 14.58 6.24 3.03
C GLU A 335 15.21 6.63 1.69
N ASN A 336 15.12 5.77 0.67
CA ASN A 336 15.77 6.02 -0.61
C ASN A 336 14.94 6.96 -1.50
N LEU A 337 13.60 6.82 -1.52
CA LEU A 337 12.78 7.57 -2.45
C LEU A 337 12.26 8.89 -1.88
N GLN A 338 12.06 9.01 -0.56
CA GLN A 338 11.58 10.24 0.06
C GLN A 338 12.72 11.01 0.76
N THR A 339 13.42 10.39 1.71
CA THR A 339 14.40 11.09 2.55
C THR A 339 15.62 11.49 1.74
N GLN A 340 16.22 10.53 1.03
CA GLN A 340 17.43 10.75 0.25
C GLN A 340 17.12 11.18 -1.18
N SER A 341 15.92 10.84 -1.69
CA SER A 341 15.53 11.02 -3.10
C SER A 341 16.62 10.53 -4.06
N ARG A 342 17.24 9.38 -3.74
CA ARG A 342 18.43 8.87 -4.41
C ARG A 342 18.39 7.35 -4.45
N LEU A 343 18.59 6.78 -5.64
CA LEU A 343 18.79 5.34 -5.76
C LEU A 343 20.22 4.96 -5.39
N PRO A 344 20.46 3.83 -4.73
CA PRO A 344 21.81 3.29 -4.58
C PRO A 344 22.42 2.93 -5.94
N ARG A 345 23.75 2.92 -6.02
CA ARG A 345 24.49 2.61 -7.26
C ARG A 345 24.22 1.17 -7.70
N GLY A 346 24.07 0.95 -9.00
CA GLY A 346 23.77 -0.36 -9.57
C GLY A 346 22.34 -0.84 -9.34
N MET A 347 21.43 0.03 -8.90
CA MET A 347 20.02 -0.30 -8.72
C MET A 347 19.11 0.49 -9.66
N PHE A 348 17.92 -0.05 -9.88
CA PHE A 348 16.86 0.60 -10.63
C PHE A 348 15.55 0.62 -9.84
N LEU A 349 14.68 1.52 -10.24
CA LEU A 349 13.30 1.65 -9.82
C LEU A 349 12.43 1.75 -11.08
N ALA A 350 11.39 0.94 -11.15
CA ALA A 350 10.40 1.00 -12.22
C ALA A 350 8.98 0.93 -11.64
N ILE A 351 8.01 1.40 -12.41
CA ILE A 351 6.59 1.32 -12.09
C ILE A 351 5.94 0.32 -13.04
N ALA A 352 5.11 -0.56 -12.51
CA ALA A 352 4.34 -1.52 -13.29
C ALA A 352 2.85 -1.45 -12.93
N ASP A 353 2.03 -2.23 -13.62
CA ASP A 353 0.66 -2.51 -13.19
C ASP A 353 0.68 -3.54 -12.05
N VAL A 354 -0.31 -3.42 -11.16
CA VAL A 354 -0.48 -4.37 -10.05
C VAL A 354 -0.77 -5.75 -10.62
N SER A 355 -0.07 -6.77 -10.11
CA SER A 355 -0.26 -8.15 -10.55
C SER A 355 -1.63 -8.66 -10.12
N GLU A 356 -2.32 -9.39 -11.00
CA GLU A 356 -3.65 -9.97 -10.71
C GLU A 356 -3.63 -10.86 -9.46
N ASP A 357 -2.55 -11.61 -9.26
CA ASP A 357 -2.33 -12.46 -8.07
C ASP A 357 -2.35 -11.68 -6.74
N CYS A 358 -2.07 -10.38 -6.76
CA CYS A 358 -2.08 -9.53 -5.57
C CYS A 358 -3.47 -8.99 -5.25
N VAL A 359 -4.42 -9.07 -6.19
CA VAL A 359 -5.79 -8.61 -6.03
C VAL A 359 -6.63 -9.76 -5.47
N ALA A 360 -6.92 -9.70 -4.17
CA ALA A 360 -7.56 -10.82 -3.49
C ALA A 360 -9.05 -11.01 -3.84
N VAL A 361 -9.67 -10.02 -4.48
CA VAL A 361 -11.04 -10.07 -4.94
C VAL A 361 -11.03 -9.80 -6.45
N PRO A 362 -11.35 -10.79 -7.30
CA PRO A 362 -11.22 -10.66 -8.76
C PRO A 362 -11.96 -9.45 -9.36
N ASP A 363 -13.13 -9.12 -8.83
CA ASP A 363 -13.98 -8.03 -9.33
C ASP A 363 -13.73 -6.69 -8.61
N ALA A 364 -12.63 -6.57 -7.85
CA ALA A 364 -12.35 -5.34 -7.12
C ALA A 364 -11.86 -4.23 -8.03
N THR A 365 -12.46 -3.05 -7.89
CA THR A 365 -11.97 -1.85 -8.57
C THR A 365 -10.72 -1.33 -7.84
N LEU A 366 -9.59 -1.28 -8.54
CA LEU A 366 -8.34 -0.74 -7.97
C LEU A 366 -8.42 0.80 -7.89
N PHE A 367 -8.26 1.32 -6.69
CA PHE A 367 -8.19 2.74 -6.40
C PHE A 367 -6.76 3.09 -6.01
N ASP A 368 -6.15 4.05 -6.72
CA ASP A 368 -4.85 4.64 -6.39
C ASP A 368 -3.81 3.60 -5.92
N SER A 369 -3.61 2.61 -6.79
CA SER A 369 -2.76 1.44 -6.53
C SER A 369 -1.48 1.53 -7.36
N ILE A 370 -0.37 1.05 -6.81
CA ILE A 370 0.94 1.13 -7.45
C ILE A 370 1.72 -0.15 -7.27
N HIS A 371 2.55 -0.46 -8.27
CA HIS A 371 3.50 -1.55 -8.23
C HIS A 371 4.90 -1.02 -8.54
N TYR A 372 5.78 -1.06 -7.53
CA TYR A 372 7.20 -0.78 -7.68
C TYR A 372 7.97 -2.05 -8.02
N VAL A 373 8.83 -1.99 -9.02
CA VAL A 373 9.80 -3.04 -9.33
C VAL A 373 11.18 -2.48 -9.06
N ILE A 374 11.92 -3.13 -8.16
CA ILE A 374 13.22 -2.67 -7.68
C ILE A 374 14.21 -3.82 -7.68
N GLY A 375 15.48 -3.51 -7.92
CA GLY A 375 16.53 -4.52 -7.92
C GLY A 375 17.84 -4.01 -8.48
N GLY A 376 18.82 -4.91 -8.52
CA GLY A 376 20.03 -4.71 -9.30
C GLY A 376 19.76 -4.90 -10.79
N TRP A 377 20.49 -4.18 -11.63
CA TRP A 377 20.56 -4.42 -13.06
C TRP A 377 21.93 -5.01 -13.42
N ARG A 378 22.00 -5.74 -14.53
CA ARG A 378 23.20 -6.42 -15.02
C ARG A 378 23.97 -5.60 -16.03
#